data_AF-A0A842P3G9-F1
#
_entry.id   AF-A0A842P3G9-F1
#
_cell.length_a   1.000
_cell.length_b   1.000
_cell.length_c   1.000
_cell.angle_alpha   90.00
_cell.angle_beta   90.00
_cell.angle_gamma   90.00
#
_symmetry.space_group_name_H-M   'P 1'
#
loop_
_entity.id
_entity.type
_entity.pdbx_description
1 polymer ?
#
loop_
_entity_poly.entity_id
_entity_poly.type
_entity_poly.pdbx_seq_one_letter_code
_entity_poly.pdbx_strand_id
1 'polypeptide(L)'
;MSLWRIKLSLNPLEPLLASKYEAVRYFTRRDLLNEDVGPVSPLWDLPESRRLLRGQQDDGSWLYPGKNPERYPDVNYRLLETFKRLRLLVGKYAFDRSHPVVERAAEYVLSCQTEEGDIRGAYASQ
;
A
#
# COMPACT_ATOMS: atom_id res chain seq x y z
N MET A 1 6.05 28.83 -11.22
CA MET A 1 4.96 28.38 -10.34
C MET A 1 4.15 27.30 -11.03
N SER A 2 3.90 26.17 -10.38
CA SER A 2 3.18 25.04 -10.99
C SER A 2 1.71 25.39 -11.21
N LEU A 3 1.21 25.27 -12.45
CA LEU A 3 -0.13 25.69 -12.90
C LEU A 3 -1.29 25.09 -12.08
N TRP A 4 -1.09 23.90 -11.50
CA TRP A 4 -2.09 23.22 -10.68
C TRP A 4 -2.42 23.98 -9.38
N ARG A 5 -1.47 24.74 -8.81
CA ARG A 5 -1.68 25.46 -7.55
C ARG A 5 -2.70 26.59 -7.69
N ILE A 6 -2.75 27.21 -8.86
CA ILE A 6 -3.69 28.30 -9.19
C ILE A 6 -5.13 27.78 -9.29
N LYS A 7 -5.33 26.47 -9.49
CA LYS A 7 -6.65 25.83 -9.57
C LYS A 7 -7.25 25.48 -8.20
N LEU A 8 -6.48 25.60 -7.12
CA LEU A 8 -6.93 25.26 -5.77
C LEU A 8 -7.24 26.53 -4.98
N SER A 9 -8.39 26.56 -4.31
CA SER A 9 -8.80 27.68 -3.46
C SER A 9 -7.94 27.85 -2.22
N LEU A 10 -7.21 26.81 -1.81
CA LEU A 10 -6.31 26.79 -0.67
C LEU A 10 -4.95 26.26 -1.12
N ASN A 11 -3.88 26.75 -0.52
CA ASN A 11 -2.55 26.19 -0.71
C ASN A 11 -2.43 24.87 0.07
N PRO A 12 -2.33 23.70 -0.58
CA PRO A 12 -2.26 22.44 0.13
C PRO A 12 -0.88 22.15 0.72
N LEU A 13 0.17 22.89 0.32
CA LEU A 13 1.54 22.56 0.73
C LEU A 13 1.77 22.79 2.21
N GLU A 14 1.26 23.88 2.77
CA GLU A 14 1.43 24.20 4.19
C GLU A 14 0.89 23.10 5.12
N PRO A 15 -0.38 22.67 5.00
CA PRO A 15 -0.88 21.59 5.86
C PRO A 15 -0.21 20.24 5.59
N LEU A 16 0.24 19.98 4.36
CA LEU A 16 0.93 18.73 4.02
C LEU A 16 2.36 18.68 4.61
N LEU A 17 3.11 19.78 4.55
CA LEU A 17 4.44 19.91 5.16
C LEU A 17 4.37 19.92 6.69
N ALA A 18 3.31 20.51 7.26
CA ALA A 18 3.06 20.52 8.70
C ALA A 18 2.45 19.20 9.22
N SER A 19 2.17 18.23 8.34
CA SER A 19 1.60 16.94 8.72
C SER A 19 2.48 16.24 9.75
N LYS A 20 1.88 15.62 10.76
CA LYS A 20 2.59 14.79 11.75
C LYS A 20 3.18 13.50 11.15
N TYR A 21 2.67 13.06 10.00
CA TYR A 21 3.09 11.81 9.36
C TYR A 21 4.29 12.02 8.44
N GLU A 22 5.39 11.33 8.74
CA GLU A 22 6.65 11.42 7.98
C GLU A 22 6.45 11.14 6.49
N ALA A 23 5.73 10.07 6.13
CA ALA A 23 5.46 9.72 4.74
C ALA A 23 4.77 10.87 3.96
N VAL A 24 3.84 11.58 4.59
CA VAL A 24 3.15 12.72 3.94
C VAL A 24 4.14 13.85 3.66
N ARG A 25 4.99 14.19 4.62
CA ARG A 25 6.03 15.21 4.43
C ARG A 25 7.02 14.81 3.34
N TYR A 26 7.48 13.56 3.37
CA TYR A 26 8.42 13.00 2.39
C TYR A 26 7.87 13.13 0.96
N PHE A 27 6.66 12.62 0.69
CA PHE A 27 6.08 12.68 -0.65
C PHE A 27 5.67 14.10 -1.06
N THR A 28 5.33 14.98 -0.13
CA THR A 28 5.07 16.39 -0.45
C THR A 28 6.33 17.06 -1.00
N ARG A 29 7.47 16.85 -0.33
CA ARG A 29 8.76 17.39 -0.76
C ARG A 29 9.23 16.76 -2.07
N ARG A 30 9.18 15.44 -2.19
CA ARG A 30 9.59 14.71 -3.40
C ARG A 30 8.69 15.00 -4.60
N ASP A 31 7.37 14.85 -4.45
CA ASP A 31 6.45 14.79 -5.60
C ASP A 31 5.80 16.14 -5.93
N LEU A 32 5.61 17.03 -4.94
CA LEU A 32 4.96 18.34 -5.15
C LEU A 32 5.92 19.53 -5.19
N LEU A 33 7.08 19.41 -4.52
CA LEU A 33 8.15 20.41 -4.53
C LEU A 33 9.35 20.01 -5.40
N ASN A 34 9.43 18.74 -5.82
CA ASN A 34 10.52 18.20 -6.63
C ASN A 34 11.90 18.38 -5.97
N GLU A 35 11.92 18.30 -4.63
CA GLU A 35 13.14 18.31 -3.83
C GLU A 35 13.85 16.95 -3.89
N ASP A 36 15.18 16.97 -3.84
CA ASP A 36 15.95 15.77 -3.54
C ASP A 36 15.88 15.50 -2.04
N VAL A 37 15.08 14.48 -1.67
CA VAL A 37 14.83 14.07 -0.28
C VAL A 37 15.61 12.82 0.13
N GLY A 38 16.49 12.31 -0.75
CA GLY A 38 17.21 11.07 -0.52
C GLY A 38 16.36 9.80 -0.69
N PRO A 39 16.80 8.65 -0.15
CA PRO A 39 16.16 7.36 -0.35
C PRO A 39 14.87 7.21 0.47
N VAL A 40 13.99 6.32 0.01
CA VAL A 40 12.68 6.07 0.64
C VAL A 40 12.73 5.05 1.79
N SER A 41 13.84 4.34 1.93
CA SER A 41 14.05 3.29 2.93
C SER A 41 13.79 3.73 4.39
N PRO A 42 14.02 4.98 4.82
CA PRO A 42 13.63 5.40 6.17
C PRO A 42 12.12 5.29 6.45
N LEU A 43 11.26 5.40 5.43
CA LEU A 43 9.82 5.19 5.59
C LEU A 43 9.48 3.74 5.92
N TRP A 44 10.34 2.79 5.52
CA TRP A 44 10.14 1.36 5.78
C TRP A 44 10.38 0.99 7.24
N ASP A 45 11.13 1.82 7.97
CA ASP A 45 11.45 1.62 9.38
C ASP A 45 10.46 2.27 10.36
N LEU A 46 9.48 3.02 9.85
CA LEU A 46 8.44 3.62 10.67
C LEU A 46 7.65 2.55 11.45
N PRO A 47 7.20 2.86 12.68
CA PRO A 47 6.43 1.89 13.49
C PRO A 47 5.18 1.37 12.77
N GLU A 48 4.51 2.22 12.00
CA GLU A 48 3.29 1.88 11.25
C GLU A 48 3.57 1.00 10.04
N SER A 49 4.66 1.24 9.30
CA SER A 49 5.04 0.40 8.16
C SER A 49 5.50 -0.97 8.63
N ARG A 50 6.36 -1.04 9.65
CA ARG A 50 6.78 -2.31 10.27
C ARG A 50 5.61 -3.11 10.83
N ARG A 51 4.55 -2.44 11.31
CA ARG A 51 3.32 -3.11 11.75
C ARG A 51 2.57 -3.79 10.61
N LEU A 52 2.65 -3.26 9.39
CA LEU A 52 2.02 -3.89 8.22
C LEU A 52 2.74 -5.17 7.80
N LEU A 53 4.05 -5.28 8.03
CA LEU A 53 4.85 -6.47 7.71
C LEU A 53 4.52 -7.68 8.60
N ARG A 54 4.00 -7.45 9.80
CA ARG A 54 3.73 -8.52 10.77
C ARG A 54 2.59 -9.43 10.31
N GLY A 55 2.74 -10.72 10.57
CA GLY A 55 1.70 -11.72 10.32
C GLY A 55 1.60 -12.17 8.86
N GLN A 56 2.57 -11.80 8.00
CA GLN A 56 2.71 -12.45 6.70
C GLN A 56 2.95 -13.94 6.90
N GLN A 57 2.23 -14.76 6.15
CA GLN A 57 2.40 -16.21 6.11
C GLN A 57 3.57 -16.59 5.19
N ASP A 58 3.97 -17.86 5.22
CA ASP A 58 5.11 -18.34 4.42
C ASP A 58 4.85 -18.23 2.92
N ASP A 59 3.59 -18.37 2.49
CA ASP A 59 3.12 -18.19 1.10
C ASP A 59 3.01 -16.72 0.66
N GLY A 60 3.38 -15.77 1.53
CA GLY A 60 3.29 -14.34 1.25
C GLY A 60 1.94 -13.68 1.58
N SER A 61 0.93 -14.45 1.97
CA SER A 61 -0.41 -13.95 2.27
C SER A 61 -0.56 -13.36 3.68
N TRP A 62 -1.68 -12.67 3.94
CA TRP A 62 -2.14 -12.32 5.28
C TRP A 62 -3.49 -12.95 5.59
N LEU A 63 -3.68 -13.29 6.86
CA LEU A 63 -4.97 -13.69 7.40
C LEU A 63 -5.89 -12.48 7.56
N TYR A 64 -7.14 -12.63 7.11
CA TYR A 64 -8.16 -11.61 7.29
C TYR A 64 -8.57 -11.51 8.77
N PRO A 65 -8.55 -10.31 9.38
CA PRO A 65 -8.78 -10.15 10.82
C PRO A 65 -10.27 -10.12 11.21
N GLY A 66 -11.20 -10.10 10.25
CA GLY A 66 -12.63 -9.95 10.50
C GLY A 66 -13.27 -11.22 11.10
N LYS A 67 -14.35 -11.01 11.86
CA LYS A 67 -15.17 -12.10 12.40
C LYS A 67 -16.14 -12.57 11.30
N ASN A 68 -16.22 -13.87 11.07
CA ASN A 68 -17.15 -14.57 10.16
C ASN A 68 -16.79 -14.54 8.66
N PRO A 69 -15.60 -15.06 8.25
CA PRO A 69 -15.34 -15.34 6.83
C PRO A 69 -16.39 -16.28 6.22
N GLU A 70 -16.99 -17.16 7.04
CA GLU A 70 -18.04 -18.08 6.61
C GLU A 70 -19.34 -17.42 6.14
N ARG A 71 -19.55 -16.13 6.44
CA ARG A 71 -20.73 -15.41 5.95
C ARG A 71 -20.72 -15.26 4.42
N TYR A 72 -19.52 -15.18 3.82
CA TYR A 72 -19.34 -15.10 2.37
C TYR A 72 -18.23 -16.07 1.97
N PRO A 73 -18.52 -17.39 1.91
CA PRO A 73 -17.50 -18.42 1.73
C PRO A 73 -16.78 -18.32 0.39
N ASP A 74 -17.43 -17.73 -0.62
CA ASP A 74 -16.87 -17.55 -1.97
C ASP A 74 -15.85 -16.41 -2.06
N VAL A 75 -15.70 -15.61 -0.99
CA VAL A 75 -14.69 -14.54 -0.93
C VAL A 75 -13.35 -15.12 -0.50
N ASN A 76 -12.34 -14.95 -1.34
CA ASN A 76 -10.95 -15.17 -0.99
C ASN A 76 -10.45 -14.03 -0.07
N TYR A 77 -10.73 -14.17 1.22
CA TYR A 77 -10.35 -13.19 2.24
C TYR A 77 -8.83 -13.03 2.41
N ARG A 78 -8.05 -14.06 2.10
CA ARG A 78 -6.58 -13.98 2.12
C ARG A 78 -6.09 -13.07 1.01
N LEU A 79 -6.59 -13.24 -0.21
CA LEU A 79 -6.31 -12.33 -1.33
C LEU A 79 -6.73 -10.89 -0.99
N LEU A 80 -7.93 -10.70 -0.44
CA LEU A 80 -8.44 -9.37 -0.06
C LEU A 80 -7.51 -8.67 0.95
N GLU A 81 -7.15 -9.34 2.05
CA GLU A 81 -6.28 -8.75 3.06
C GLU A 81 -4.86 -8.56 2.53
N THR A 82 -4.32 -9.52 1.75
CA THR A 82 -2.97 -9.42 1.16
C THR A 82 -2.88 -8.25 0.21
N PHE A 83 -3.85 -8.08 -0.70
CA PHE A 83 -3.89 -6.95 -1.63
C PHE A 83 -4.00 -5.61 -0.89
N LYS A 84 -4.81 -5.54 0.17
CA LYS A 84 -4.92 -4.36 1.03
C LYS A 84 -3.59 -4.03 1.72
N ARG A 85 -2.88 -5.03 2.26
CA ARG A 85 -1.56 -4.84 2.91
C ARG A 85 -0.52 -4.38 1.90
N LEU A 86 -0.44 -5.05 0.76
CA LEU A 86 0.45 -4.70 -0.35
C LEU A 86 0.22 -3.26 -0.83
N ARG A 87 -1.04 -2.87 -1.07
CA ARG A 87 -1.40 -1.51 -1.45
C ARG A 87 -0.98 -0.47 -0.41
N LEU A 88 -1.06 -0.77 0.88
CA LEU A 88 -0.62 0.15 1.94
C LEU A 88 0.91 0.26 1.98
N LEU A 89 1.63 -0.86 1.89
CA LEU A 89 3.09 -0.87 1.86
C LEU A 89 3.63 -0.06 0.67
N VAL A 90 3.15 -0.36 -0.54
CA VAL A 90 3.57 0.34 -1.76
C VAL A 90 3.03 1.77 -1.79
N GLY A 91 1.74 1.96 -1.57
CA GLY A 91 1.09 3.26 -1.77
C GLY A 91 1.35 4.29 -0.67
N LYS A 92 1.51 3.88 0.59
CA LYS A 92 1.74 4.83 1.70
C LYS A 92 3.19 4.95 2.12
N TYR A 93 4.01 3.95 1.85
CA TYR A 93 5.38 3.89 2.33
C TYR A 93 6.39 3.63 1.21
N ALA A 94 5.93 3.53 -0.04
CA ALA A 94 6.76 3.29 -1.22
C ALA A 94 7.75 2.13 -1.02
N PHE A 95 7.27 1.07 -0.37
CA PHE A 95 7.92 -0.22 -0.48
C PHE A 95 7.92 -0.66 -1.95
N ASP A 96 8.99 -1.34 -2.35
CA ASP A 96 9.15 -1.85 -3.69
C ASP A 96 9.62 -3.32 -3.69
N ARG A 97 9.83 -3.87 -4.88
CA ARG A 97 10.23 -5.27 -5.09
C ARG A 97 11.58 -5.66 -4.45
N SER A 98 12.40 -4.70 -4.01
CA SER A 98 13.65 -5.02 -3.31
C SER A 98 13.40 -5.53 -1.89
N HIS A 99 12.20 -5.34 -1.34
CA HIS A 99 11.83 -5.83 -0.03
C HIS A 99 11.14 -7.22 -0.12
N PRO A 100 11.68 -8.30 0.49
CA PRO A 100 11.15 -9.67 0.33
C PRO A 100 9.67 -9.86 0.72
N VAL A 101 9.20 -9.08 1.69
CA VAL A 101 7.77 -9.10 2.08
C VAL A 101 6.86 -8.65 0.93
N VAL A 102 7.29 -7.66 0.14
CA VAL A 102 6.52 -7.11 -0.98
C VAL A 102 6.53 -8.09 -2.14
N GLU A 103 7.70 -8.67 -2.43
CA GLU A 103 7.88 -9.67 -3.48
C GLU A 103 6.93 -10.86 -3.25
N ARG A 104 7.01 -11.51 -2.09
CA ARG A 104 6.13 -12.65 -1.75
C ARG A 104 4.63 -12.28 -1.74
N ALA A 105 4.29 -11.07 -1.28
CA ALA A 105 2.91 -10.62 -1.30
C ALA A 105 2.40 -10.42 -2.73
N ALA A 106 3.24 -9.90 -3.63
CA ALA A 106 2.92 -9.75 -5.03
C ALA A 106 2.80 -11.11 -5.73
N GLU A 107 3.71 -12.05 -5.44
CA GLU A 107 3.62 -13.44 -5.92
C GLU A 107 2.30 -14.11 -5.51
N TYR A 108 1.87 -13.97 -4.25
CA TYR A 108 0.59 -14.49 -3.79
C TYR A 108 -0.61 -13.85 -4.51
N VAL A 109 -0.58 -12.53 -4.73
CA VAL A 109 -1.66 -11.85 -5.46
C VAL A 109 -1.71 -12.34 -6.91
N LEU A 110 -0.55 -12.46 -7.56
CA LEU A 110 -0.44 -12.92 -8.95
C LEU A 110 -0.75 -14.41 -9.10
N SER A 111 -0.56 -15.23 -8.06
CA SER A 111 -1.01 -16.63 -8.08
C SER A 111 -2.54 -16.77 -8.11
N CYS A 112 -3.28 -15.68 -7.84
CA CYS A 112 -4.74 -15.61 -8.00
C CYS A 112 -5.16 -15.06 -9.37
N GLN A 113 -4.21 -14.84 -10.29
CA GLN A 113 -4.47 -14.38 -11.65
C GLN A 113 -5.02 -15.51 -12.52
N THR A 114 -6.07 -15.25 -13.28
CA THR A 114 -6.61 -16.17 -14.29
C THR A 114 -5.78 -16.11 -15.58
N GLU A 115 -6.05 -17.04 -16.51
CA GLU A 115 -5.47 -16.99 -17.85
C GLU A 115 -5.86 -15.72 -18.64
N GLU A 116 -7.01 -15.11 -18.33
CA GLU A 116 -7.46 -13.85 -18.92
C GLU A 116 -6.77 -12.61 -18.31
N GLY A 117 -6.02 -12.81 -17.23
CA GLY A 117 -5.24 -11.77 -16.57
C GLY A 117 -5.96 -11.05 -15.43
N ASP A 118 -7.23 -11.37 -15.13
CA ASP A 118 -7.93 -10.82 -13.97
C ASP A 118 -7.51 -11.50 -12.65
N ILE A 119 -7.51 -10.75 -11.56
CA ILE A 119 -7.26 -11.27 -10.22
C ILE A 119 -8.61 -11.62 -9.58
N ARG A 120 -8.98 -12.90 -9.57
CA ARG A 120 -10.32 -13.36 -9.20
C ARG A 120 -10.42 -13.80 -7.74
N GLY A 121 -11.61 -13.66 -7.16
CA GLY A 121 -11.95 -14.20 -5.84
C GLY A 121 -11.98 -13.18 -4.69
N ALA A 122 -11.43 -11.97 -4.84
CA ALA A 122 -11.47 -10.96 -3.78
C ALA A 122 -12.89 -10.45 -3.47
N TYR A 123 -13.81 -10.52 -4.43
CA TYR A 123 -15.22 -10.13 -4.32
C TYR A 123 -16.18 -11.26 -4.74
N ALA A 124 -15.77 -12.53 -4.51
CA ALA A 124 -16.41 -13.72 -5.08
C ALA A 124 -16.35 -13.76 -6.63
N SER A 125 -17.13 -14.64 -7.25
CA SER A 125 -17.30 -14.72 -8.71
C SER A 125 -18.32 -13.69 -9.18
N GLN A 126 -17.86 -12.47 -9.50
CA GLN A 126 -18.60 -11.59 -10.40
C GLN A 126 -18.21 -11.86 -11.84
#